data_AF-A0A2A4FWZ1-F1
#
_entry.id   AF-A0A2A4FWZ1-F1
#
_cell.length_a   1.000
_cell.length_b   1.000
_cell.length_c   1.000
_cell.angle_alpha   90.00
_cell.angle_beta   90.00
_cell.angle_gamma   90.00
#
_symmetry.space_group_name_H-M   'P 1'
#
loop_
_entity.id
_entity.type
_entity.pdbx_description
1 polymer ?
#
loop_
_entity_poly.entity_id
_entity_poly.type
_entity_poly.pdbx_seq_one_letter_code
_entity_poly.pdbx_strand_id
1 'polypeptide(L)'
;MAVPAPPPHPLDRPIWNALCGRQAGLASGDRLARRYRADISPFAASRDDSPEALAALAALLSADRDAVALEAGTIAVPPGAVVEKQALGVQMVAGTLPAPVADDRVIALGDADAAEMLALATLTEPGPFLANTHLFGGFIGVRIDGRLAAMTGERLKPDGFTEVSGVCTHPDFRGRGLAGLLSTIVAHRIAARGETPFLHAYASNGGAIRLYESLGFRIRTEVSVMVLRRADQDAGDSFSNRPPLPSSNT
;
A
#
# COMPACT_ATOMS: atom_id res chain seq x y z
N MET A 1 26.62 -17.08 23.39
CA MET A 1 26.78 -16.16 22.25
C MET A 1 25.41 -15.92 21.67
N ALA A 2 24.95 -14.67 21.58
CA ALA A 2 23.69 -14.36 20.91
C ALA A 2 23.83 -14.72 19.42
N VAL A 3 22.87 -15.46 18.87
CA VAL A 3 22.81 -15.71 17.43
C VAL A 3 22.59 -14.35 16.76
N PRO A 4 23.42 -13.93 15.79
CA PRO A 4 23.19 -12.69 15.07
C PRO A 4 21.81 -12.73 14.42
N ALA A 5 21.06 -11.64 14.53
CA ALA A 5 19.75 -11.55 13.91
C ALA A 5 19.88 -11.82 12.39
N PRO A 6 18.96 -12.59 11.80
CA PRO A 6 18.98 -12.82 10.36
C PRO A 6 18.91 -11.48 9.61
N PRO A 7 19.49 -11.39 8.40
CA PRO A 7 19.39 -10.19 7.58
C PRO A 7 17.91 -9.84 7.33
N PRO A 8 17.57 -8.54 7.26
CA PRO A 8 16.18 -8.11 7.08
C PRO A 8 15.63 -8.66 5.76
N HIS A 9 14.39 -9.17 5.80
CA HIS A 9 13.74 -9.74 4.64
C HIS A 9 13.27 -8.62 3.69
N PRO A 10 13.31 -8.79 2.35
CA PRO A 10 12.87 -7.76 1.40
C PRO A 10 11.43 -7.26 1.61
N LEU A 11 10.58 -8.11 2.19
CA LEU A 11 9.19 -7.79 2.51
C LEU A 11 8.98 -7.17 3.90
N ASP A 12 10.01 -6.98 4.73
CA ASP A 12 9.85 -6.32 6.03
C ASP A 12 9.56 -4.83 5.84
N ARG A 13 10.26 -4.17 4.90
CA ARG A 13 9.99 -2.78 4.48
C ARG A 13 9.70 -2.72 2.97
N PRO A 14 8.54 -3.24 2.53
CA PRO A 14 8.30 -3.49 1.11
C PRO A 14 8.23 -2.18 0.29
N ILE A 15 7.74 -1.08 0.89
CA ILE A 15 7.72 0.24 0.22
C ILE A 15 9.15 0.73 -0.03
N TRP A 16 10.02 0.71 1.00
CA TRP A 16 11.42 1.12 0.87
C TRP A 16 12.16 0.29 -0.17
N ASN A 17 12.08 -1.04 -0.07
CA ASN A 17 12.80 -1.95 -0.96
C ASN A 17 12.32 -1.86 -2.42
N ALA A 18 11.03 -1.61 -2.63
CA ALA A 18 10.49 -1.33 -3.97
C ALA A 18 11.06 -0.01 -4.55
N LEU A 19 11.04 1.07 -3.77
CA LEU A 19 11.51 2.41 -4.18
C LEU A 19 13.02 2.53 -4.33
N CYS A 20 13.79 1.61 -3.73
CA CYS A 20 15.24 1.50 -3.91
C CYS A 20 15.63 0.57 -5.07
N GLY A 21 14.72 -0.29 -5.51
CA GLY A 21 14.95 -1.27 -6.57
C GLY A 21 14.20 -0.92 -7.86
N ARG A 22 13.36 -1.86 -8.29
CA ARG A 22 12.68 -1.84 -9.60
C ARG A 22 11.75 -0.64 -9.82
N GLN A 23 11.37 0.05 -8.75
CA GLN A 23 10.48 1.22 -8.80
C GLN A 23 11.18 2.53 -8.46
N ALA A 24 12.52 2.58 -8.50
CA ALA A 24 13.30 3.80 -8.26
C ALA A 24 12.92 4.97 -9.19
N GLY A 25 12.50 4.69 -10.43
CA GLY A 25 12.01 5.72 -11.36
C GLY A 25 10.67 6.36 -10.98
N LEU A 26 9.96 5.80 -9.99
CA LEU A 26 8.71 6.35 -9.43
C LEU A 26 8.93 7.07 -8.10
N ALA A 27 10.18 7.10 -7.62
CA ALA A 27 10.53 7.60 -6.30
C ALA A 27 10.85 9.10 -6.30
N SER A 28 10.57 9.74 -5.18
CA SER A 28 11.16 11.02 -4.76
C SER A 28 11.76 10.85 -3.36
N GLY A 29 12.79 11.62 -3.04
CA GLY A 29 13.56 11.49 -1.80
C GLY A 29 15.01 11.09 -2.06
N ASP A 30 15.67 10.50 -1.07
CA ASP A 30 17.11 10.28 -1.07
C ASP A 30 17.51 8.88 -0.53
N ARG A 31 18.70 8.75 0.05
CA ARG A 31 19.23 7.50 0.63
C ARG A 31 18.69 7.18 2.03
N LEU A 32 17.95 8.10 2.65
CA LEU A 32 17.44 7.99 4.02
C LEU A 32 15.93 7.79 4.02
N ALA A 33 15.19 8.44 3.13
CA ALA A 33 13.76 8.25 2.98
C ALA A 33 13.30 8.45 1.54
N ARG A 34 12.26 7.72 1.15
CA ARG A 34 11.65 7.79 -0.19
C ARG A 34 10.14 7.73 -0.12
N ARG A 35 9.49 8.35 -1.10
CA ARG A 35 8.05 8.25 -1.35
C ARG A 35 7.77 8.03 -2.83
N TYR A 36 6.61 7.47 -3.14
CA TYR A 36 6.11 7.48 -4.51
C TYR A 36 5.69 8.90 -4.92
N ARG A 37 5.70 9.15 -6.23
CA ARG A 37 5.00 10.30 -6.82
C ARG A 37 3.55 10.35 -6.31
N ALA A 38 3.11 11.54 -5.93
CA ALA A 38 1.84 11.75 -5.25
C ALA A 38 0.60 11.43 -6.10
N ASP A 39 0.73 11.38 -7.43
CA ASP A 39 -0.34 11.00 -8.36
C ASP A 39 -0.47 9.48 -8.55
N ILE A 40 0.53 8.70 -8.12
CA ILE A 40 0.58 7.24 -8.24
C ILE A 40 0.21 6.56 -6.93
N SER A 41 0.79 7.00 -5.81
CA SER A 41 0.54 6.39 -4.49
C SER A 41 0.94 7.32 -3.33
N PRO A 42 0.23 7.27 -2.19
CA PRO A 42 0.64 7.96 -0.97
C PRO A 42 1.79 7.26 -0.22
N PHE A 43 2.28 6.12 -0.70
CA PHE A 43 3.26 5.33 0.04
C PHE A 43 4.60 6.06 0.22
N ALA A 44 5.13 6.02 1.45
CA ALA A 44 6.42 6.54 1.84
C ALA A 44 7.08 5.63 2.89
N ALA A 45 8.41 5.60 2.91
CA ALA A 45 9.17 4.81 3.86
C ALA A 45 10.56 5.42 4.13
N SER A 46 11.05 5.25 5.36
CA SER A 46 12.44 5.47 5.72
C SER A 46 13.26 4.19 5.53
N ARG A 47 14.57 4.34 5.39
CA ARG A 47 15.52 3.22 5.30
C ARG A 47 15.47 2.31 6.52
N ASP A 48 15.48 2.90 7.69
CA ASP A 48 15.49 2.29 9.02
C ASP A 48 14.81 3.24 10.03
N ASP A 49 14.84 2.88 11.32
CA ASP A 49 14.31 3.71 12.41
C ASP A 49 15.36 4.65 13.03
N SER A 50 16.48 4.88 12.35
CA SER A 50 17.47 5.85 12.82
C SER A 50 16.83 7.26 12.85
N PRO A 51 17.21 8.11 13.82
CA PRO A 51 16.72 9.48 13.89
C PRO A 51 16.91 10.24 12.56
N GLU A 52 18.01 10.02 11.85
CA GLU A 52 18.31 10.65 10.56
C GLU A 52 17.35 10.19 9.47
N ALA A 53 17.03 8.90 9.41
CA ALA A 53 16.09 8.35 8.42
C ALA A 53 14.65 8.78 8.71
N LEU A 54 14.25 8.85 9.98
CA LEU A 54 12.94 9.35 10.39
C LEU A 54 12.80 10.86 10.14
N ALA A 55 13.84 11.66 10.39
CA ALA A 55 13.86 13.07 10.04
C ALA A 55 13.74 13.29 8.52
N ALA A 56 14.42 12.48 7.71
CA ALA A 56 14.29 12.52 6.26
C ALA A 56 12.87 12.16 5.80
N LEU A 57 12.23 11.16 6.44
CA LEU A 57 10.83 10.81 6.14
C LEU A 57 9.88 11.96 6.53
N ALA A 58 10.08 12.57 7.70
CA ALA A 58 9.32 13.75 8.12
C ALA A 58 9.44 14.90 7.10
N ALA A 59 10.61 15.11 6.51
CA ALA A 59 10.83 16.12 5.46
C ALA A 59 10.04 15.85 4.17
N LEU A 60 9.66 14.60 3.90
CA LEU A 60 8.83 14.20 2.75
C LEU A 60 7.32 14.28 3.02
N LEU A 61 6.89 14.44 4.28
CA LEU A 61 5.48 14.58 4.65
C LEU A 61 4.93 15.96 4.27
N SER A 62 3.61 16.04 4.10
CA SER A 62 2.88 17.27 3.76
C SER A 62 1.79 17.50 4.80
N ALA A 63 1.49 18.77 5.07
CA ALA A 63 0.31 19.13 5.84
C ALA A 63 -0.97 18.83 5.04
N ASP A 64 -0.98 19.07 3.72
CA ASP A 64 -2.18 18.93 2.88
C ASP A 64 -2.42 17.54 2.29
N ARG A 65 -1.50 16.59 2.49
CA ARG A 65 -1.57 15.28 1.85
C ARG A 65 -1.08 14.18 2.76
N ASP A 66 -1.86 13.12 2.83
CA ASP A 66 -1.52 11.91 3.54
C ASP A 66 -0.33 11.19 2.90
N ALA A 67 0.50 10.60 3.75
CA ALA A 67 1.45 9.57 3.41
C ALA A 67 1.07 8.26 4.10
N VAL A 68 1.33 7.12 3.46
CA VAL A 68 1.05 5.81 4.06
C VAL A 68 2.36 5.04 4.23
N ALA A 69 2.66 4.65 5.48
CA ALA A 69 3.72 3.71 5.80
C ALA A 69 3.11 2.32 6.01
N LEU A 70 3.85 1.30 5.55
CA LEU A 70 3.48 -0.12 5.67
C LEU A 70 4.74 -0.96 5.79
N GLU A 71 4.88 -1.67 6.90
CA GLU A 71 6.02 -2.55 7.18
C GLU A 71 5.67 -3.62 8.23
N ALA A 72 6.51 -4.65 8.31
CA ALA A 72 6.42 -5.67 9.34
C ALA A 72 6.81 -5.09 10.71
N GLY A 73 6.03 -5.45 11.74
CA GLY A 73 6.24 -4.92 13.10
C GLY A 73 5.66 -3.51 13.30
N THR A 74 6.26 -2.76 14.21
CA THR A 74 5.80 -1.42 14.60
C THR A 74 6.46 -0.35 13.75
N ILE A 75 5.66 0.62 13.28
CA ILE A 75 6.16 1.79 12.56
C ILE A 75 6.56 2.88 13.57
N ALA A 76 7.81 3.33 13.51
CA ALA A 76 8.25 4.50 14.25
C ALA A 76 7.64 5.78 13.67
N VAL A 77 7.06 6.63 14.52
CA VAL A 77 6.45 7.90 14.10
C VAL A 77 7.56 8.92 13.82
N PRO A 78 7.63 9.48 12.59
CA PRO A 78 8.61 10.52 12.27
C PRO A 78 8.42 11.77 13.13
N PRO A 79 9.50 12.48 13.51
CA PRO A 79 9.40 13.73 14.25
C PRO A 79 8.48 14.76 13.58
N GLY A 80 7.56 15.35 14.34
CA GLY A 80 6.60 16.35 13.82
C GLY A 80 5.51 15.78 12.91
N ALA A 81 5.36 14.46 12.84
CA ALA A 81 4.24 13.82 12.14
C ALA A 81 3.02 13.62 13.07
N VAL A 82 1.84 13.73 12.50
CA VAL A 82 0.56 13.34 13.11
C VAL A 82 0.14 12.00 12.52
N VAL A 83 -0.29 11.08 13.39
CA VAL A 83 -0.86 9.79 12.99
C VAL A 83 -2.37 9.97 12.82
N GLU A 84 -2.83 10.05 11.58
CA GLU A 84 -4.26 10.20 11.26
C GLU A 84 -5.01 8.88 11.47
N LYS A 85 -4.37 7.77 11.12
CA LYS A 85 -4.97 6.44 11.23
C LYS A 85 -3.88 5.39 11.37
N GLN A 86 -4.19 4.36 12.17
CA GLN A 86 -3.38 3.16 12.27
C GLN A 86 -4.27 1.93 12.14
N ALA A 87 -3.78 0.90 11.45
CA ALA A 87 -4.46 -0.37 11.31
C ALA A 87 -3.45 -1.53 11.31
N LEU A 88 -3.91 -2.71 11.73
CA LEU A 88 -3.16 -3.94 11.60
C LEU A 88 -3.54 -4.65 10.30
N GLY A 89 -2.53 -5.24 9.66
CA GLY A 89 -2.67 -6.07 8.48
C GLY A 89 -1.92 -7.38 8.65
N VAL A 90 -2.13 -8.26 7.69
CA VAL A 90 -1.30 -9.46 7.48
C VAL A 90 -0.62 -9.33 6.13
N GLN A 91 0.65 -9.72 6.09
CA GLN A 91 1.37 -9.94 4.83
C GLN A 91 1.31 -11.43 4.52
N MET A 92 0.89 -11.76 3.30
CA MET A 92 0.77 -13.14 2.84
C MET A 92 1.66 -13.36 1.62
N VAL A 93 2.29 -14.53 1.54
CA VAL A 93 3.18 -14.92 0.45
C VAL A 93 2.65 -16.20 -0.19
N ALA A 94 2.68 -16.27 -1.52
CA ALA A 94 2.25 -17.45 -2.25
C ALA A 94 3.16 -18.64 -1.96
N GLY A 95 2.55 -19.78 -1.61
CA GLY A 95 3.18 -21.09 -1.63
C GLY A 95 2.88 -21.79 -2.95
N THR A 96 2.21 -22.93 -2.89
CA THR A 96 1.73 -23.64 -4.08
C THR A 96 0.44 -23.00 -4.58
N LEU A 97 0.50 -22.33 -5.73
CA LEU A 97 -0.68 -21.78 -6.39
C LEU A 97 -1.54 -22.91 -7.01
N PRO A 98 -2.88 -22.82 -6.98
CA PRO A 98 -3.74 -23.72 -7.74
C PRO A 98 -3.54 -23.50 -9.25
N ALA A 99 -3.92 -24.47 -10.07
CA ALA A 99 -3.84 -24.32 -11.53
C ALA A 99 -4.62 -23.07 -11.99
N PRO A 100 -4.06 -22.26 -12.90
CA PRO A 100 -4.77 -21.10 -13.41
C PRO A 100 -5.97 -21.56 -14.25
N VAL A 101 -7.10 -20.87 -14.09
CA VAL A 101 -8.28 -21.08 -14.92
C VAL A 101 -8.28 -20.01 -16.01
N ALA A 102 -8.28 -20.46 -17.27
CA ALA A 102 -8.45 -19.56 -18.41
C ALA A 102 -9.90 -19.05 -18.45
N ASP A 103 -10.06 -17.77 -18.75
CA ASP A 103 -11.37 -17.13 -18.90
C ASP A 103 -11.25 -16.04 -19.97
N ASP A 104 -11.93 -16.25 -21.10
CA ASP A 104 -11.86 -15.36 -22.27
C ASP A 104 -12.43 -13.95 -22.02
N ARG A 105 -13.13 -13.76 -20.89
CA ARG A 105 -13.63 -12.43 -20.48
C ARG A 105 -12.55 -11.56 -19.85
N VAL A 106 -11.40 -12.16 -19.50
CA VAL A 106 -10.30 -11.44 -18.85
C VAL A 106 -9.53 -10.62 -19.89
N ILE A 107 -9.54 -9.31 -19.69
CA ILE A 107 -8.86 -8.33 -20.55
C ILE A 107 -7.70 -7.66 -19.82
N ALA A 108 -6.68 -7.24 -20.56
CA ALA A 108 -5.67 -6.31 -20.04
C ALA A 108 -6.29 -4.91 -19.90
N LEU A 109 -5.93 -4.21 -18.83
CA LEU A 109 -6.34 -2.83 -18.58
C LEU A 109 -5.13 -1.89 -18.68
N GLY A 110 -5.33 -0.72 -19.26
CA GLY A 110 -4.26 0.27 -19.45
C GLY A 110 -4.75 1.72 -19.34
N ASP A 111 -4.02 2.66 -19.95
CA ASP A 111 -4.31 4.09 -19.87
C ASP A 111 -5.73 4.46 -20.31
N ALA A 112 -6.27 3.76 -21.31
CA ALA A 112 -7.63 3.95 -21.79
C ALA A 112 -8.71 3.58 -20.74
N ASP A 113 -8.37 2.71 -19.79
CA ASP A 113 -9.27 2.23 -18.74
C ASP A 113 -9.09 2.97 -17.40
N ALA A 114 -8.05 3.81 -17.27
CA ALA A 114 -7.60 4.37 -15.99
C ALA A 114 -8.71 5.11 -15.21
N ALA A 115 -9.56 5.87 -15.90
CA ALA A 115 -10.68 6.57 -15.28
C ALA A 115 -11.74 5.61 -14.71
N GLU A 116 -12.03 4.52 -15.42
CA GLU A 116 -13.00 3.51 -14.97
C GLU A 116 -12.41 2.63 -13.85
N MET A 117 -11.12 2.32 -13.92
CA MET A 117 -10.39 1.64 -12.84
C MET A 117 -10.43 2.46 -11.55
N LEU A 118 -10.18 3.76 -11.64
CA LEU A 118 -10.29 4.67 -10.50
C LEU A 118 -11.72 4.69 -9.96
N ALA A 119 -12.73 4.83 -10.82
CA ALA A 119 -14.13 4.83 -10.41
C ALA A 119 -14.52 3.53 -9.66
N LEU A 120 -14.08 2.37 -10.15
CA LEU A 120 -14.33 1.09 -9.48
C LEU A 120 -13.58 0.99 -8.14
N ALA A 121 -12.34 1.46 -8.08
CA ALA A 121 -11.57 1.48 -6.84
C ALA A 121 -12.21 2.41 -5.80
N THR A 122 -12.63 3.61 -6.18
CA THR A 122 -13.35 4.54 -5.29
C THR A 122 -14.63 3.92 -4.75
N LEU A 123 -15.37 3.16 -5.56
CA LEU A 123 -16.61 2.50 -5.14
C LEU A 123 -16.38 1.34 -4.16
N THR A 124 -15.21 0.69 -4.20
CA THR A 124 -14.96 -0.56 -3.48
C THR A 124 -13.93 -0.44 -2.35
N GLU A 125 -13.23 0.69 -2.28
CA GLU A 125 -12.24 1.04 -1.26
C GLU A 125 -11.17 -0.06 -1.04
N PRO A 126 -10.42 -0.51 -2.07
CA PRO A 126 -9.43 -1.60 -1.97
C PRO A 126 -8.13 -1.19 -1.25
N GLY A 127 -8.10 -0.02 -0.61
CA GLY A 127 -6.90 0.72 -0.23
C GLY A 127 -6.59 1.85 -1.22
N PRO A 128 -5.43 2.52 -1.10
CA PRO A 128 -5.09 3.68 -1.93
C PRO A 128 -5.10 3.35 -3.42
N PHE A 129 -5.90 4.09 -4.18
CA PHE A 129 -5.94 4.05 -5.64
C PHE A 129 -6.20 5.47 -6.16
N LEU A 130 -5.29 5.96 -6.99
CA LEU A 130 -5.24 7.32 -7.52
C LEU A 130 -5.25 7.27 -9.06
N ALA A 131 -5.30 8.44 -9.69
CA ALA A 131 -5.43 8.58 -11.14
C ALA A 131 -4.36 7.82 -11.94
N ASN A 132 -3.14 7.69 -11.41
CA ASN A 132 -2.03 7.01 -12.08
C ASN A 132 -1.57 5.73 -11.36
N THR A 133 -2.37 5.17 -10.45
CA THR A 133 -2.01 3.92 -9.73
C THR A 133 -1.89 2.72 -10.70
N HIS A 134 -2.62 2.72 -11.81
CA HIS A 134 -2.52 1.66 -12.82
C HIS A 134 -1.10 1.53 -13.43
N LEU A 135 -0.29 2.59 -13.36
CA LEU A 135 1.12 2.58 -13.80
C LEU A 135 2.02 1.64 -12.99
N PHE A 136 1.55 1.13 -11.84
CA PHE A 136 2.22 0.00 -11.18
C PHE A 136 2.29 -1.27 -12.05
N GLY A 137 1.34 -1.40 -12.98
CA GLY A 137 1.36 -2.39 -14.05
C GLY A 137 0.55 -3.66 -13.76
N GLY A 138 0.47 -4.52 -14.79
CA GLY A 138 -0.10 -5.86 -14.69
C GLY A 138 -1.61 -5.93 -14.46
N PHE A 139 -2.34 -4.82 -14.62
CA PHE A 139 -3.78 -4.80 -14.39
C PHE A 139 -4.55 -5.60 -15.43
N ILE A 140 -5.50 -6.39 -14.93
CA ILE A 140 -6.50 -7.13 -15.69
C ILE A 140 -7.88 -6.93 -15.09
N GLY A 141 -8.90 -7.15 -15.89
CA GLY A 141 -10.28 -7.10 -15.43
C GLY A 141 -11.23 -7.92 -16.25
N VAL A 142 -12.49 -7.92 -15.82
CA VAL A 142 -13.62 -8.56 -16.51
C VAL A 142 -14.69 -7.50 -16.71
N ARG A 143 -15.26 -7.43 -17.92
CA ARG A 143 -16.42 -6.59 -18.21
C ARG A 143 -17.69 -7.43 -18.24
N ILE A 144 -18.76 -6.91 -17.64
CA ILE A 144 -20.11 -7.50 -17.67
C ILE A 144 -21.06 -6.36 -18.05
N ASP A 145 -21.88 -6.57 -19.09
CA ASP A 145 -22.82 -5.59 -19.61
C ASP A 145 -22.16 -4.22 -19.91
N GLY A 146 -20.95 -4.27 -20.50
CA GLY A 146 -20.15 -3.09 -20.87
C GLY A 146 -19.39 -2.41 -19.72
N ARG A 147 -19.66 -2.76 -18.46
CA ARG A 147 -19.05 -2.15 -17.27
C ARG A 147 -17.88 -2.98 -16.75
N LEU A 148 -16.83 -2.33 -16.26
CA LEU A 148 -15.75 -3.01 -15.53
C LEU A 148 -16.30 -3.60 -14.23
N ALA A 149 -16.46 -4.93 -14.22
CA ALA A 149 -17.10 -5.64 -13.13
C ALA A 149 -16.14 -5.97 -11.98
N ALA A 150 -14.90 -6.28 -12.33
CA ALA A 150 -13.82 -6.56 -11.38
C ALA A 150 -12.46 -6.25 -12.02
N MET A 151 -11.48 -5.92 -11.19
CA MET A 151 -10.09 -5.76 -11.60
C MET A 151 -9.13 -6.23 -10.52
N THR A 152 -7.92 -6.59 -10.93
CA THR A 152 -6.75 -6.86 -10.08
C THR A 152 -5.51 -6.47 -10.86
N GLY A 153 -4.44 -6.02 -10.19
CA GLY A 153 -3.17 -5.73 -10.82
C GLY A 153 -1.99 -5.96 -9.89
N GLU A 154 -0.88 -5.34 -10.23
CA GLU A 154 0.36 -5.41 -9.47
C GLU A 154 0.63 -4.08 -8.76
N ARG A 155 1.43 -4.10 -7.68
CA ARG A 155 1.78 -2.87 -6.94
C ARG A 155 3.24 -2.80 -6.51
N LEU A 156 3.56 -3.15 -5.27
CA LEU A 156 4.93 -3.09 -4.76
C LEU A 156 5.81 -4.16 -5.40
N LYS A 157 7.02 -3.79 -5.84
CA LYS A 157 7.97 -4.68 -6.51
C LYS A 157 9.34 -4.75 -5.79
N PRO A 158 9.42 -5.17 -4.51
CA PRO A 158 10.69 -5.52 -3.88
C PRO A 158 11.48 -6.56 -4.70
N ASP A 159 12.77 -6.67 -4.45
CA ASP A 159 13.60 -7.63 -5.18
C ASP A 159 13.12 -9.08 -4.96
N GLY A 160 12.95 -9.84 -6.04
CA GLY A 160 12.40 -11.20 -6.01
C GLY A 160 10.89 -11.33 -5.71
N PHE A 161 10.17 -10.23 -5.43
CA PHE A 161 8.74 -10.26 -5.05
C PHE A 161 7.90 -9.25 -5.81
N THR A 162 6.66 -9.59 -6.14
CA THR A 162 5.67 -8.63 -6.65
C THR A 162 4.34 -8.77 -5.94
N GLU A 163 3.75 -7.63 -5.59
CA GLU A 163 2.50 -7.56 -4.85
C GLU A 163 1.31 -7.71 -5.79
N VAL A 164 0.40 -8.63 -5.49
CA VAL A 164 -0.96 -8.67 -6.05
C VAL A 164 -1.80 -7.62 -5.32
N SER A 165 -2.42 -6.69 -6.05
CA SER A 165 -3.14 -5.57 -5.46
C SER A 165 -4.29 -5.06 -6.31
N GLY A 166 -5.00 -4.04 -5.83
CA GLY A 166 -6.12 -3.41 -6.54
C GLY A 166 -7.29 -4.36 -6.79
N VAL A 167 -7.46 -5.38 -5.93
CA VAL A 167 -8.52 -6.38 -6.05
C VAL A 167 -9.87 -5.72 -5.75
N CYS A 168 -10.63 -5.42 -6.81
CA CYS A 168 -11.93 -4.78 -6.72
C CYS A 168 -12.98 -5.67 -7.38
N THR A 169 -14.19 -5.70 -6.82
CA THR A 169 -15.36 -6.26 -7.49
C THR A 169 -16.55 -5.37 -7.20
N HIS A 170 -17.16 -4.85 -8.27
CA HIS A 170 -18.34 -4.01 -8.20
C HIS A 170 -19.44 -4.72 -7.39
N PRO A 171 -20.17 -4.03 -6.51
CA PRO A 171 -21.22 -4.62 -5.67
C PRO A 171 -22.20 -5.54 -6.42
N ASP A 172 -22.73 -5.09 -7.56
CA ASP A 172 -23.67 -5.85 -8.44
C ASP A 172 -23.12 -7.20 -8.96
N PHE A 173 -21.79 -7.38 -8.96
CA PHE A 173 -21.12 -8.55 -9.54
C PHE A 173 -20.36 -9.39 -8.50
N ARG A 174 -20.57 -9.14 -7.20
CA ARG A 174 -20.00 -9.95 -6.11
C ARG A 174 -20.59 -11.36 -6.08
N GLY A 175 -19.91 -12.27 -5.38
CA GLY A 175 -20.35 -13.67 -5.23
C GLY A 175 -20.15 -14.55 -6.48
N ARG A 176 -19.50 -14.03 -7.53
CA ARG A 176 -19.27 -14.73 -8.81
C ARG A 176 -17.83 -15.28 -8.98
N GLY A 177 -17.03 -15.27 -7.92
CA GLY A 177 -15.65 -15.78 -7.95
C GLY A 177 -14.61 -14.90 -8.66
N LEU A 178 -14.98 -13.70 -9.14
CA LEU A 178 -14.10 -12.85 -9.96
C LEU A 178 -12.79 -12.43 -9.26
N ALA A 179 -12.85 -12.06 -7.98
CA ALA A 179 -11.67 -11.69 -7.21
C ALA A 179 -10.64 -12.84 -7.13
N GLY A 180 -11.11 -14.07 -6.91
CA GLY A 180 -10.25 -15.25 -6.84
C GLY A 180 -9.64 -15.60 -8.20
N LEU A 181 -10.46 -15.56 -9.26
CA LEU A 181 -10.02 -15.77 -10.63
C LEU A 181 -8.90 -14.80 -11.03
N LEU A 182 -9.14 -13.50 -10.89
CA LEU A 182 -8.19 -12.47 -11.30
C LEU A 182 -6.91 -12.51 -10.46
N SER A 183 -7.03 -12.71 -9.14
CA SER A 183 -5.85 -12.81 -8.26
C SER A 183 -4.99 -14.03 -8.59
N THR A 184 -5.61 -15.16 -8.95
CA THR A 184 -4.88 -16.36 -9.39
C THR A 184 -4.11 -16.09 -10.69
N ILE A 185 -4.74 -15.46 -11.67
CA ILE A 185 -4.10 -15.12 -12.95
C ILE A 185 -2.90 -14.18 -12.72
N VAL A 186 -3.07 -13.12 -11.93
CA VAL A 186 -1.97 -12.18 -11.63
C VAL A 186 -0.84 -12.90 -10.87
N ALA A 187 -1.16 -13.72 -9.86
CA ALA A 187 -0.16 -14.50 -9.14
C ALA A 187 0.63 -15.44 -10.06
N HIS A 188 -0.03 -16.10 -11.01
CA HIS A 188 0.66 -16.92 -12.02
C HIS A 188 1.54 -16.10 -12.97
N ARG A 189 1.09 -14.92 -13.40
CA ARG A 189 1.92 -14.02 -14.21
C ARG A 189 3.17 -13.55 -13.48
N ILE A 190 3.08 -13.35 -12.16
CA ILE A 190 4.22 -13.03 -11.30
C ILE A 190 5.16 -14.24 -11.20
N ALA A 191 4.63 -15.42 -10.89
CA ALA A 191 5.41 -16.66 -10.77
C ALA A 191 6.12 -17.05 -12.08
N ALA A 192 5.45 -16.89 -13.23
CA ALA A 192 5.97 -17.27 -14.54
C ALA A 192 7.25 -16.50 -14.95
N ARG A 193 7.48 -15.34 -14.36
CA ARG A 193 8.72 -14.53 -14.58
C ARG A 193 9.72 -14.65 -13.44
N GLY A 194 9.60 -15.69 -12.61
CA GLY A 194 10.57 -16.01 -11.55
C GLY A 194 10.45 -15.18 -10.27
N GLU A 195 9.34 -14.49 -10.07
CA GLU A 195 9.09 -13.68 -8.88
C GLU A 195 8.11 -14.39 -7.94
N THR A 196 8.19 -14.11 -6.64
CA THR A 196 7.24 -14.64 -5.66
C THR A 196 6.06 -13.67 -5.45
N PRO A 197 4.81 -14.09 -5.70
CA PRO A 197 3.64 -13.28 -5.39
C PRO A 197 3.47 -13.09 -3.89
N PHE A 198 3.14 -11.86 -3.48
CA PHE A 198 2.73 -11.55 -2.12
C PHE A 198 1.58 -10.55 -2.13
N LEU A 199 0.96 -10.32 -0.98
CA LEU A 199 -0.09 -9.33 -0.81
C LEU A 199 -0.24 -8.92 0.66
N HIS A 200 -1.02 -7.86 0.86
CA HIS A 200 -1.49 -7.46 2.19
C HIS A 200 -3.01 -7.50 2.26
N ALA A 201 -3.52 -7.86 3.43
CA ALA A 201 -4.93 -7.71 3.78
C ALA A 201 -5.03 -7.07 5.17
N TYR A 202 -6.10 -6.30 5.42
CA TYR A 202 -6.40 -5.88 6.79
C TYR A 202 -6.62 -7.12 7.67
N ALA A 203 -6.08 -7.11 8.89
CA ALA A 203 -6.22 -8.24 9.82
C ALA A 203 -7.70 -8.53 10.16
N SER A 204 -8.54 -7.50 10.10
CA SER A 204 -10.00 -7.61 10.29
C SER A 204 -10.73 -8.23 9.09
N ASN A 205 -10.11 -8.30 7.91
CA ASN A 205 -10.75 -8.82 6.69
C ASN A 205 -10.57 -10.34 6.57
N GLY A 206 -11.18 -11.10 7.48
CA GLY A 206 -11.11 -12.56 7.48
C GLY A 206 -11.65 -13.21 6.21
N GLY A 207 -12.55 -12.53 5.47
CA GLY A 207 -13.04 -13.00 4.17
C GLY A 207 -11.95 -12.98 3.09
N ALA A 208 -11.21 -11.89 2.97
CA ALA A 208 -10.08 -11.78 2.04
C ALA A 208 -8.95 -12.75 2.43
N ILE A 209 -8.64 -12.88 3.73
CA ILE A 209 -7.60 -13.80 4.21
C ILE A 209 -7.94 -15.24 3.78
N ARG A 210 -9.15 -15.72 4.07
CA ARG A 210 -9.59 -17.08 3.66
C ARG A 210 -9.60 -17.27 2.14
N LEU A 211 -9.94 -16.23 1.38
CA LEU A 211 -9.82 -16.27 -0.07
C LEU A 211 -8.37 -16.51 -0.48
N TYR A 212 -7.42 -15.71 0.01
CA TYR A 212 -6.02 -15.86 -0.39
C TYR A 212 -5.39 -17.17 0.09
N GLU A 213 -5.78 -17.66 1.27
CA GLU A 213 -5.40 -19.00 1.74
C GLU A 213 -5.86 -20.11 0.77
N SER A 214 -7.09 -20.02 0.26
CA SER A 214 -7.59 -20.99 -0.73
C SER A 214 -6.90 -20.89 -2.09
N LEU A 215 -6.30 -19.73 -2.40
CA LEU A 215 -5.44 -19.51 -3.56
C LEU A 215 -3.96 -19.91 -3.32
N GLY A 216 -3.66 -20.52 -2.16
CA GLY A 216 -2.32 -21.02 -1.86
C GLY A 216 -1.37 -20.01 -1.20
N PHE A 217 -1.87 -18.84 -0.81
CA PHE A 217 -1.10 -17.90 0.01
C PHE A 217 -1.07 -18.34 1.46
N ARG A 218 0.00 -17.99 2.18
CA ARG A 218 0.15 -18.22 3.62
C ARG A 218 0.53 -16.94 4.30
N ILE A 219 0.00 -16.71 5.51
CA ILE A 219 0.42 -15.59 6.35
C ILE A 219 1.91 -15.74 6.63
N ARG A 220 2.69 -14.73 6.25
CA ARG A 220 4.12 -14.61 6.58
C ARG A 220 4.29 -13.95 7.94
N THR A 221 3.65 -12.80 8.14
CA THR A 221 3.77 -11.99 9.35
C THR A 221 2.64 -10.96 9.45
N GLU A 222 2.46 -10.38 10.64
CA GLU A 222 1.65 -9.17 10.85
C GLU A 222 2.40 -7.93 10.38
N VAL A 223 1.64 -6.94 9.89
CA VAL A 223 2.17 -5.65 9.45
C VAL A 223 1.37 -4.51 10.08
N SER A 224 2.05 -3.39 10.29
CA SER A 224 1.38 -2.13 10.62
C SER A 224 1.14 -1.32 9.36
N VAL A 225 0.00 -0.63 9.32
CA VAL A 225 -0.30 0.40 8.32
C VAL A 225 -0.56 1.70 9.07
N MET A 226 0.17 2.76 8.71
CA MET A 226 0.06 4.06 9.35
C MET A 226 -0.16 5.15 8.31
N VAL A 227 -1.19 5.97 8.52
CA VAL A 227 -1.46 7.19 7.73
C VAL A 227 -0.87 8.35 8.50
N LEU A 228 0.03 9.09 7.84
CA LEU A 228 0.86 10.14 8.40
C LEU A 228 0.61 11.46 7.68
N ARG A 229 0.53 12.55 8.44
CA ARG A 229 0.61 13.94 7.93
C ARG A 229 1.71 14.69 8.67
N ARG A 230 2.21 15.78 8.10
CA ARG A 230 3.01 16.73 8.86
C ARG A 230 2.08 17.53 9.78
N ALA A 231 2.47 17.75 11.03
CA ALA A 231 1.73 18.66 11.91
C ALA A 231 1.71 20.08 11.32
N ASP A 232 0.56 20.75 11.37
CA ASP A 232 0.46 22.16 11.01
C ASP A 232 1.27 22.98 12.00
N GLN A 233 2.22 23.77 11.49
CA GLN A 233 3.03 24.66 12.33
C GLN A 233 2.26 25.93 12.78
N ASP A 234 1.08 26.20 12.21
CA ASP A 234 0.32 27.43 12.43
C ASP A 234 -0.65 27.39 13.63
N ALA A 235 -0.80 26.26 14.33
CA ALA A 235 -1.66 26.16 15.51
C ALA A 235 -0.99 26.58 16.85
N GLY A 236 0.30 26.95 16.82
CA GLY A 236 1.13 27.10 18.02
C GLY A 236 1.39 28.54 18.50
N ASP A 237 1.20 29.57 17.68
CA ASP A 237 1.67 30.94 18.01
C ASP A 237 0.56 31.94 18.40
N SER A 238 -0.70 31.51 18.54
CA SER A 238 -1.81 32.43 18.88
C SER A 238 -2.07 32.63 20.39
N PHE A 239 -1.17 32.23 21.28
CA PHE A 239 -1.34 32.37 22.75
C PHE A 239 -0.22 33.12 23.49
N SER A 240 0.58 33.93 22.81
CA SER A 240 1.69 34.70 23.43
C SER A 240 1.54 36.22 23.39
N ASN A 241 0.32 36.76 23.21
CA ASN A 241 0.11 38.21 23.36
C ASN A 241 -1.29 38.59 23.89
N ARG A 242 -1.56 38.27 25.15
CA ARG A 242 -2.58 38.98 25.94
C ARG A 242 -1.87 39.84 26.98
N PRO A 243 -2.11 41.17 27.03
CA PRO A 243 -1.57 42.01 28.09
C PRO A 243 -2.18 41.59 29.45
N PRO A 244 -1.44 41.78 30.56
CA PRO A 244 -1.93 41.38 31.88
C PRO A 244 -3.16 42.22 32.27
N LEU A 245 -4.15 41.56 32.89
CA LEU A 245 -5.33 42.21 33.46
C LEU A 245 -4.91 43.16 34.60
N PRO A 246 -5.56 44.32 34.75
CA PRO A 246 -5.24 45.24 35.84
C PRO A 246 -5.69 44.66 37.18
N SER A 247 -4.83 44.81 38.18
CA SER A 247 -5.06 44.46 39.58
C SER A 247 -6.14 45.37 40.19
N SER A 248 -7.23 44.76 40.66
CA SER A 248 -8.24 45.43 41.49
C SER A 248 -7.94 45.21 42.98
N ASN A 249 -7.60 46.31 43.65
CA ASN A 249 -7.58 46.46 45.11
C ASN A 249 -8.95 46.14 45.74
N THR A 250 -8.94 45.38 46.83
CA THR A 250 -9.70 45.63 48.08
C THR A 250 -8.92 45.02 49.23
#